data_AF-G1LBL9-F1
#
_entry.id   AF-G1LBL9-F1
#
_cell.length_a   1.000
_cell.length_b   1.000
_cell.length_c   1.000
_cell.angle_alpha   90.00
_cell.angle_beta   90.00
_cell.angle_gamma   90.00
#
_symmetry.space_group_name_H-M   'P 1'
#
loop_
_entity.id
_entity.type
_entity.pdbx_description
1 polymer ?
#
loop_
_entity_poly.entity_id
_entity_poly.type
_entity_poly.pdbx_seq_one_letter_code
_entity_poly.pdbx_strand_id
1 'polypeptide(L)'
;MQGEPGPPGPPGILGPCGPRGKPGKDGRPGTPGPTGEKGSKGCKGEQGPPGSDGLPGLKGKPGHIGPPAPETMMRGFIFTRHSQTTAIPSCPEGTEPLYSGFSLLFVQGNEQAHGQDLGTLGSCLQRFTTMPFLFCNIDDVCNFASRNDYSYWLSTPAPMPTDMAPITGRALEPYISRCTVCEGPTNAIAIHSQTTDIPSCPNGWISLWKGFSFIMFTSAGSEGAGQALASPGSCLEEFRASPFIECHGRGTCNYYSNSYSFWLASLNPQTMFRKPIPSTVKAGELEKIISRCRVCMKRRQ
;
A
#
# COMPACT_ATOMS: atom_id res chain seq x y z
N MET A 1 89.89 -7.65 -15.62
CA MET A 1 89.59 -7.28 -17.02
C MET A 1 88.11 -7.51 -17.24
N GLN A 2 87.37 -6.46 -17.58
CA GLN A 2 85.90 -6.44 -17.65
C GLN A 2 85.48 -6.72 -19.10
N GLY A 3 84.63 -7.73 -19.31
CA GLY A 3 84.19 -8.17 -20.65
C GLY A 3 83.16 -7.22 -21.26
N GLU A 4 83.24 -7.02 -22.57
CA GLU A 4 82.36 -6.13 -23.34
C GLU A 4 80.90 -6.61 -23.33
N PRO A 5 79.90 -5.71 -23.30
CA PRO A 5 78.49 -6.06 -23.37
C PRO A 5 78.13 -6.75 -24.68
N GLY A 6 77.33 -7.82 -24.59
CA GLY A 6 76.84 -8.56 -25.76
C GLY A 6 75.90 -7.72 -26.65
N PRO A 7 75.79 -8.05 -27.95
CA PRO A 7 74.99 -7.29 -28.90
C PRO A 7 73.48 -7.35 -28.59
N PRO A 8 72.70 -6.32 -28.97
CA PRO A 8 71.25 -6.29 -28.78
C PRO A 8 70.54 -7.45 -29.49
N GLY A 9 69.48 -7.96 -28.86
CA GLY A 9 68.65 -9.02 -29.43
C GLY A 9 67.89 -8.57 -30.70
N PRO A 10 67.55 -9.51 -31.60
CA PRO A 10 66.86 -9.18 -32.85
C PRO A 10 65.43 -8.65 -32.60
N PRO A 11 64.89 -7.84 -33.53
CA PRO A 11 63.53 -7.30 -33.44
C PRO A 11 62.45 -8.39 -33.41
N GLY A 12 61.36 -8.13 -32.69
CA GLY A 12 60.21 -9.04 -32.61
C GLY A 12 59.47 -9.20 -33.95
N ILE A 13 58.92 -10.39 -34.17
CA ILE A 13 58.21 -10.78 -35.40
C ILE A 13 56.85 -10.04 -35.48
N LEU A 14 56.54 -9.49 -36.67
CA LEU A 14 55.27 -8.82 -36.95
C LEU A 14 54.10 -9.81 -36.90
N GLY A 15 52.99 -9.45 -36.24
CA GLY A 15 51.81 -10.30 -36.12
C GLY A 15 51.13 -10.58 -37.48
N PRO A 16 50.43 -11.72 -37.63
CA PRO A 16 49.81 -12.12 -38.89
C PRO A 16 48.67 -11.17 -39.30
N CYS A 17 48.52 -10.97 -40.61
CA CYS A 17 47.45 -10.16 -41.19
C CYS A 17 46.07 -10.78 -40.93
N GLY A 18 45.05 -9.93 -40.71
CA GLY A 18 43.68 -10.38 -40.47
C GLY A 18 43.05 -11.09 -41.69
N PRO A 19 42.05 -11.97 -41.48
CA PRO A 19 41.43 -12.73 -42.57
C PRO A 19 40.63 -11.84 -43.52
N ARG A 20 40.63 -12.21 -44.81
CA ARG A 20 39.89 -11.54 -45.89
C ARG A 20 38.37 -11.64 -45.67
N GLY A 21 37.64 -10.55 -45.92
CA GLY A 21 36.18 -10.50 -45.81
C GLY A 21 35.47 -11.49 -46.74
N LYS A 22 34.29 -11.98 -46.33
CA LYS A 22 33.49 -12.95 -47.09
C LYS A 22 32.96 -12.33 -48.40
N PRO A 23 32.86 -13.09 -49.51
CA PRO A 23 32.25 -12.62 -50.75
C PRO A 23 30.77 -12.23 -50.59
N GLY A 24 30.29 -11.33 -51.46
CA GLY A 24 28.87 -10.97 -51.55
C GLY A 24 27.99 -12.14 -52.01
N LYS A 25 26.70 -12.09 -51.68
CA LYS A 25 25.72 -13.11 -52.08
C LYS A 25 25.33 -12.94 -53.55
N ASP A 26 25.23 -14.03 -54.29
CA ASP A 26 24.77 -14.03 -55.68
C ASP A 26 23.30 -13.58 -55.80
N GLY A 27 22.95 -12.97 -56.94
CA GLY A 27 21.59 -12.53 -57.25
C GLY A 27 20.62 -13.70 -57.47
N ARG A 28 19.34 -13.50 -57.15
CA ARG A 28 18.29 -14.53 -57.34
C ARG A 28 18.05 -14.80 -58.84
N PRO A 29 17.91 -16.08 -59.27
CA PRO A 29 17.51 -16.41 -60.63
C PRO A 29 16.10 -15.89 -60.96
N GLY A 30 15.87 -15.47 -62.21
CA GLY A 30 14.56 -15.04 -62.71
C GLY A 30 13.53 -16.18 -62.78
N THR A 31 12.26 -15.85 -62.60
CA THR A 31 11.15 -16.80 -62.61
C THR A 31 10.91 -17.37 -64.02
N PRO A 32 10.69 -18.69 -64.18
CA PRO A 32 10.30 -19.29 -65.46
C PRO A 32 8.94 -18.79 -65.95
N GLY A 33 8.78 -18.62 -67.26
CA GLY A 33 7.52 -18.23 -67.89
C GLY A 33 6.44 -19.32 -67.84
N PRO A 34 5.15 -18.97 -67.98
CA PRO A 34 4.05 -19.92 -67.88
C PRO A 34 4.07 -20.95 -69.02
N THR A 35 3.80 -22.22 -68.66
CA THR A 35 3.68 -23.33 -69.62
C THR A 35 2.27 -23.36 -70.22
N GLY A 36 2.18 -23.48 -71.55
CA GLY A 36 0.91 -23.44 -72.29
C GLY A 36 0.04 -24.69 -72.11
N GLU A 37 -1.28 -24.51 -72.20
CA GLU A 37 -2.27 -25.59 -72.11
C GLU A 37 -2.25 -26.50 -73.34
N LYS A 38 -2.28 -27.82 -73.12
CA LYS A 38 -2.67 -28.78 -74.16
C LYS A 38 -3.30 -30.07 -73.62
N GLY A 39 -4.58 -30.25 -73.97
CA GLY A 39 -5.18 -31.51 -74.43
C GLY A 39 -5.63 -32.53 -73.38
N SER A 40 -6.94 -32.62 -73.17
CA SER A 40 -7.62 -33.65 -72.39
C SER A 40 -7.53 -35.04 -73.04
N LYS A 41 -7.28 -36.08 -72.22
CA LYS A 41 -7.44 -37.48 -72.62
C LYS A 41 -7.88 -38.38 -71.45
N GLY A 42 -9.14 -38.84 -71.53
CA GLY A 42 -9.71 -40.13 -71.06
C GLY A 42 -9.46 -40.66 -69.64
N CYS A 43 -10.56 -40.81 -68.90
CA CYS A 43 -10.65 -41.35 -67.54
C CYS A 43 -10.11 -42.78 -67.34
N LYS A 44 -9.43 -43.00 -66.21
CA LYS A 44 -9.17 -44.32 -65.61
C LYS A 44 -9.78 -44.31 -64.21
N GLY A 45 -10.60 -45.32 -63.90
CA GLY A 45 -11.52 -45.32 -62.75
C GLY A 45 -10.87 -45.09 -61.39
N GLU A 46 -11.59 -44.40 -60.51
CA GLU A 46 -11.17 -44.12 -59.14
C GLU A 46 -11.14 -45.40 -58.30
N GLN A 47 -10.03 -45.63 -57.61
CA GLN A 47 -10.00 -46.55 -56.48
C GLN A 47 -10.75 -45.88 -55.33
N GLY A 48 -11.76 -46.55 -54.78
CA GLY A 48 -12.59 -45.99 -53.71
C GLY A 48 -11.74 -45.50 -52.52
N PRO A 49 -12.09 -44.38 -51.89
CA PRO A 49 -11.33 -43.86 -50.77
C PRO A 49 -11.33 -44.86 -49.59
N PRO A 50 -10.25 -44.93 -48.79
CA PRO A 50 -10.26 -45.66 -47.53
C PRO A 50 -11.41 -45.19 -46.65
N GLY A 51 -12.07 -46.12 -45.95
CA GLY A 51 -13.16 -45.78 -45.03
C GLY A 51 -12.69 -44.79 -43.97
N SER A 52 -13.52 -43.78 -43.69
CA SER A 52 -13.26 -42.76 -42.67
C SER A 52 -13.08 -43.36 -41.28
N ASP A 53 -12.09 -42.89 -40.53
CA ASP A 53 -11.93 -43.23 -39.11
C ASP A 53 -13.21 -42.94 -38.33
N GLY A 54 -13.58 -43.85 -37.42
CA GLY A 54 -14.77 -43.70 -36.59
C GLY A 54 -14.69 -42.44 -35.71
N LEU A 55 -15.80 -41.70 -35.60
CA LEU A 55 -15.86 -40.47 -34.80
C LEU A 55 -15.43 -40.73 -33.34
N PRO A 56 -14.62 -39.84 -32.73
CA PRO A 56 -14.28 -39.92 -31.32
C PRO A 56 -15.54 -39.95 -30.46
N GLY A 57 -15.57 -40.82 -29.45
CA GLY A 57 -16.70 -40.91 -28.52
C GLY A 57 -17.02 -39.57 -27.87
N LEU A 58 -18.31 -39.26 -27.72
CA LEU A 58 -18.77 -38.00 -27.14
C LEU A 58 -18.20 -37.81 -25.73
N LYS A 59 -17.61 -36.63 -25.48
CA LYS A 59 -17.08 -36.24 -24.16
C LYS A 59 -18.21 -36.32 -23.12
N GLY A 60 -17.96 -37.03 -22.02
CA GLY A 60 -18.94 -37.17 -20.94
C GLY A 60 -19.43 -35.80 -20.45
N LYS A 61 -20.73 -35.70 -20.13
CA LYS A 61 -21.33 -34.45 -19.66
C LYS A 61 -20.60 -33.98 -18.40
N PRO A 62 -20.36 -32.66 -18.23
CA PRO A 62 -19.82 -32.11 -16.99
C PRO A 62 -20.66 -32.57 -15.79
N GLY A 63 -20.01 -32.93 -14.69
CA GLY A 63 -20.70 -33.23 -13.44
C GLY A 63 -21.54 -32.04 -12.98
N HIS A 64 -22.66 -32.31 -12.32
CA HIS A 64 -23.52 -31.25 -11.80
C HIS A 64 -22.74 -30.38 -10.80
N ILE A 65 -22.86 -29.06 -10.96
CA ILE A 65 -22.35 -28.06 -10.02
C ILE A 65 -22.97 -28.38 -8.65
N GLY A 66 -22.14 -28.58 -7.64
CA GLY A 66 -22.62 -28.77 -6.26
C GLY A 66 -23.45 -27.55 -5.82
N PRO A 67 -24.38 -27.71 -4.87
CA PRO A 67 -25.14 -26.57 -4.36
C PRO A 67 -24.17 -25.47 -3.91
N PRO A 68 -24.48 -24.19 -4.18
CA PRO A 68 -23.63 -23.10 -3.71
C PRO A 68 -23.41 -23.26 -2.21
N ALA A 69 -22.16 -23.10 -1.77
CA ALA A 69 -21.87 -22.93 -0.35
C ALA A 69 -22.81 -21.86 0.20
N PRO A 70 -23.34 -21.99 1.43
CA PRO A 70 -24.25 -20.99 1.99
C PRO A 70 -23.55 -19.64 1.84
N GLU A 71 -24.18 -18.75 1.09
CA GLU A 71 -23.70 -17.40 0.87
C GLU A 71 -23.62 -16.73 2.25
N THR A 72 -22.47 -16.81 2.92
CA THR A 72 -22.02 -15.75 3.82
C THR A 72 -21.70 -14.56 2.92
N MET A 73 -22.76 -13.99 2.36
CA MET A 73 -22.74 -12.72 1.71
C MET A 73 -22.23 -11.75 2.77
N MET A 74 -20.98 -11.28 2.62
CA MET A 74 -20.42 -10.17 3.37
C MET A 74 -21.27 -8.93 3.05
N ARG A 75 -22.49 -8.88 3.61
CA ARG A 75 -23.42 -7.74 3.52
C ARG A 75 -23.08 -6.69 4.56
N GLY A 76 -22.10 -6.93 5.41
CA GLY A 76 -21.67 -5.97 6.41
C GLY A 76 -20.68 -4.95 5.84
N PHE A 77 -20.78 -3.76 6.39
CA PHE A 77 -19.89 -2.64 6.10
C PHE A 77 -18.73 -2.70 7.08
N ILE A 78 -17.52 -2.64 6.55
CA ILE A 78 -16.30 -2.81 7.33
C ILE A 78 -15.75 -1.44 7.69
N PHE A 79 -15.36 -1.27 8.95
CA PHE A 79 -14.59 -0.12 9.40
C PHE A 79 -13.56 -0.56 10.45
N THR A 80 -12.60 0.30 10.73
CA THR A 80 -11.54 0.04 11.71
C THR A 80 -11.65 0.97 12.91
N ARG A 81 -11.34 0.45 14.10
CA ARG A 81 -11.20 1.22 15.33
C ARG A 81 -9.78 1.08 15.86
N HIS A 82 -9.20 2.19 16.30
CA HIS A 82 -7.83 2.27 16.83
C HIS A 82 -7.84 2.65 18.30
N SER A 83 -7.12 1.89 19.12
CA SER A 83 -7.07 2.11 20.57
C SER A 83 -6.18 3.26 21.00
N GLN A 84 -5.16 3.61 20.19
CA GLN A 84 -4.05 4.46 20.58
C GLN A 84 -3.36 3.99 21.87
N THR A 85 -3.41 2.69 22.17
CA THR A 85 -2.79 2.02 23.32
C THR A 85 -2.30 0.62 22.93
N THR A 86 -1.70 -0.12 23.87
CA THR A 86 -1.33 -1.52 23.68
C THR A 86 -2.52 -2.48 23.81
N ALA A 87 -3.68 -2.00 24.27
CA ALA A 87 -4.88 -2.81 24.42
C ALA A 87 -5.64 -2.94 23.10
N ILE A 88 -6.13 -4.15 22.80
CA ILE A 88 -6.95 -4.38 21.61
C ILE A 88 -8.31 -3.69 21.80
N PRO A 89 -8.72 -2.75 20.91
CA PRO A 89 -9.99 -2.06 21.07
C PRO A 89 -11.16 -3.02 20.78
N SER A 90 -12.24 -2.91 21.57
CA SER A 90 -13.47 -3.66 21.32
C SER A 90 -14.31 -3.01 20.20
N CYS A 91 -15.00 -3.83 19.41
CA CYS A 91 -15.95 -3.32 18.44
C CYS A 91 -17.12 -2.60 19.14
N PRO A 92 -17.61 -1.48 18.57
CA PRO A 92 -18.80 -0.79 19.08
C PRO A 92 -20.05 -1.69 19.12
N GLU A 93 -21.03 -1.33 19.95
CA GLU A 93 -22.30 -2.04 20.06
C GLU A 93 -23.00 -2.18 18.69
N GLY A 94 -23.51 -3.38 18.40
CA GLY A 94 -24.16 -3.69 17.13
C GLY A 94 -23.21 -3.96 15.96
N THR A 95 -21.92 -4.21 16.25
CA THR A 95 -20.90 -4.57 15.25
C THR A 95 -20.07 -5.75 15.76
N GLU A 96 -19.60 -6.61 14.86
CA GLU A 96 -18.87 -7.84 15.19
C GLU A 96 -17.40 -7.74 14.80
N PRO A 97 -16.46 -8.25 15.62
CA PRO A 97 -15.04 -8.24 15.30
C PRO A 97 -14.70 -9.26 14.20
N LEU A 98 -13.94 -8.81 13.20
CA LEU A 98 -13.36 -9.69 12.18
C LEU A 98 -11.97 -10.17 12.57
N TYR A 99 -11.06 -9.22 12.86
CA TYR A 99 -9.72 -9.50 13.33
C TYR A 99 -9.10 -8.26 14.01
N SER A 100 -7.97 -8.46 14.68
CA SER A 100 -7.21 -7.40 15.32
C SER A 100 -5.77 -7.35 14.82
N GLY A 101 -5.12 -6.20 14.98
CA GLY A 101 -3.78 -5.96 14.46
C GLY A 101 -3.09 -4.75 15.09
N PHE A 102 -2.24 -4.12 14.30
CA PHE A 102 -1.44 -2.93 14.61
C PHE A 102 -1.80 -1.81 13.64
N SER A 103 -1.80 -0.59 14.17
CA SER A 103 -2.36 0.60 13.51
C SER A 103 -1.35 1.22 12.54
N LEU A 104 -1.36 0.78 11.29
CA LEU A 104 -0.57 1.38 10.22
C LEU A 104 -1.19 2.71 9.80
N LEU A 105 -0.38 3.76 9.75
CA LEU A 105 -0.79 5.08 9.30
C LEU A 105 -0.40 5.31 7.83
N PHE A 106 0.89 5.21 7.52
CA PHE A 106 1.40 5.35 6.15
C PHE A 106 2.77 4.70 5.99
N VAL A 107 3.20 4.55 4.74
CA VAL A 107 4.56 4.14 4.37
C VAL A 107 5.18 5.18 3.49
N GLN A 108 6.51 5.24 3.46
CA GLN A 108 7.26 6.09 2.55
C GLN A 108 8.36 5.26 1.89
N GLY A 109 8.22 5.07 0.58
CA GLY A 109 9.15 4.30 -0.22
C GLY A 109 9.70 5.16 -1.36
N ASN A 110 11.01 5.14 -1.59
CA ASN A 110 11.64 6.00 -2.59
C ASN A 110 11.22 7.49 -2.44
N GLU A 111 11.23 7.97 -1.18
CA GLU A 111 10.87 9.34 -0.81
C GLU A 111 9.40 9.74 -1.09
N GLN A 112 8.53 8.80 -1.48
CA GLN A 112 7.12 9.08 -1.72
C GLN A 112 6.24 8.46 -0.64
N ALA A 113 5.38 9.27 -0.02
CA ALA A 113 4.42 8.78 0.97
C ALA A 113 3.16 8.16 0.33
N HIS A 114 2.67 7.09 0.98
CA HIS A 114 1.37 6.49 0.69
C HIS A 114 0.65 6.12 1.99
N GLY A 115 -0.46 6.80 2.26
CA GLY A 115 -1.25 6.64 3.47
C GLY A 115 -2.36 5.61 3.36
N GLN A 116 -2.74 5.06 4.51
CA GLN A 116 -3.98 4.30 4.67
C GLN A 116 -5.00 5.16 5.42
N ASP A 117 -6.25 5.12 4.99
CA ASP A 117 -7.34 5.72 5.74
C ASP A 117 -7.60 4.87 7.00
N LEU A 118 -7.50 5.49 8.18
CA LEU A 118 -7.66 4.85 9.49
C LEU A 118 -9.09 4.33 9.72
N GLY A 119 -10.07 4.74 8.92
CA GLY A 119 -11.41 4.17 8.96
C GLY A 119 -11.54 2.85 8.19
N THR A 120 -10.53 2.47 7.43
CA THR A 120 -10.55 1.28 6.55
C THR A 120 -9.69 0.15 7.09
N LEU A 121 -9.96 -1.08 6.67
CA LEU A 121 -9.25 -2.28 7.13
C LEU A 121 -7.74 -2.28 6.77
N GLY A 122 -7.32 -1.52 5.75
CA GLY A 122 -5.92 -1.41 5.32
C GLY A 122 -5.00 -0.76 6.36
N SER A 123 -5.57 0.06 7.25
CA SER A 123 -4.84 0.64 8.39
C SER A 123 -4.61 -0.34 9.55
N CYS A 124 -5.18 -1.55 9.49
CA CYS A 124 -5.05 -2.54 10.55
C CYS A 124 -4.32 -3.79 10.06
N LEU A 125 -2.99 -3.78 10.19
CA LEU A 125 -2.15 -4.92 9.78
C LEU A 125 -2.02 -5.94 10.90
N GLN A 126 -2.22 -7.22 10.59
CA GLN A 126 -2.14 -8.31 11.58
C GLN A 126 -0.74 -8.47 12.20
N ARG A 127 0.30 -8.07 11.48
CA ARG A 127 1.69 -8.19 11.90
C ARG A 127 2.36 -6.83 11.86
N PHE A 128 3.03 -6.48 12.95
CA PHE A 128 3.91 -5.33 13.00
C PHE A 128 5.30 -5.71 12.48
N THR A 129 5.90 -4.77 11.74
CA THR A 129 7.32 -4.75 11.38
C THR A 129 7.68 -3.31 11.06
N THR A 130 8.93 -2.91 11.31
CA THR A 130 9.40 -1.56 10.94
C THR A 130 9.49 -1.39 9.41
N MET A 131 9.45 -2.48 8.65
CA MET A 131 9.45 -2.49 7.19
C MET A 131 8.41 -3.49 6.66
N PRO A 132 7.16 -3.06 6.42
CA PRO A 132 6.07 -3.95 6.00
C PRO A 132 6.00 -4.18 4.48
N PHE A 133 6.92 -3.63 3.71
CA PHE A 133 6.94 -3.75 2.25
C PHE A 133 8.35 -3.97 1.70
N LEU A 134 8.42 -4.30 0.42
CA LEU A 134 9.62 -4.42 -0.38
C LEU A 134 9.40 -3.71 -1.72
N PHE A 135 10.48 -3.47 -2.46
CA PHE A 135 10.38 -2.91 -3.80
C PHE A 135 11.13 -3.79 -4.80
N CYS A 136 10.66 -3.82 -6.04
CA CYS A 136 11.28 -4.54 -7.15
C CYS A 136 11.54 -3.58 -8.30
N ASN A 137 12.55 -3.85 -9.10
CA ASN A 137 12.88 -3.07 -10.29
C ASN A 137 12.50 -3.82 -11.58
N ILE A 138 12.81 -3.20 -12.73
CA ILE A 138 12.54 -3.77 -14.06
C ILE A 138 13.45 -4.94 -14.44
N ASP A 139 14.52 -5.19 -13.67
CA ASP A 139 15.49 -6.26 -13.89
C ASP A 139 15.14 -7.52 -13.10
N ASP A 140 13.88 -7.67 -12.67
CA ASP A 140 13.38 -8.75 -11.83
C ASP A 140 14.14 -8.93 -10.49
N VAL A 141 14.70 -7.84 -9.95
CA VAL A 141 15.39 -7.83 -8.64
C VAL A 141 14.54 -7.13 -7.59
N CYS A 142 14.22 -7.85 -6.52
CA CYS A 142 13.50 -7.33 -5.36
C CYS A 142 14.42 -7.12 -4.16
N ASN A 143 14.23 -6.02 -3.43
CA ASN A 143 15.01 -5.65 -2.26
C ASN A 143 14.07 -5.43 -1.06
N PHE A 144 14.45 -5.97 0.09
CA PHE A 144 13.70 -5.85 1.33
C PHE A 144 14.59 -5.20 2.39
N ALA A 145 14.14 -4.09 2.97
CA ALA A 145 14.86 -3.35 4.01
C ALA A 145 16.31 -2.95 3.65
N SER A 146 16.67 -2.95 2.36
CA SER A 146 18.02 -2.62 1.86
C SER A 146 18.19 -1.13 1.50
N ARG A 147 17.19 -0.29 1.76
CA ARG A 147 17.18 1.16 1.48
C ARG A 147 16.63 1.94 2.67
N ASN A 148 16.83 3.26 2.65
CA ASN A 148 16.27 4.21 3.60
C ASN A 148 14.78 4.50 3.32
N ASP A 149 13.95 3.47 3.47
CA ASP A 149 12.50 3.59 3.43
C ASP A 149 11.91 3.58 4.85
N TYR A 150 10.65 4.02 4.98
CA TYR A 150 10.01 4.29 6.27
C TYR A 150 8.61 3.67 6.36
N SER A 151 8.20 3.36 7.59
CA SER A 151 6.82 3.06 7.94
C SER A 151 6.40 3.86 9.17
N TYR A 152 5.12 4.17 9.26
CA TYR A 152 4.58 5.03 10.31
C TYR A 152 3.35 4.40 10.91
N TRP A 153 3.29 4.41 12.24
CA TRP A 153 2.28 3.68 13.01
C TRP A 153 1.66 4.62 14.04
N LEU A 154 0.34 4.53 14.27
CA LEU A 154 -0.24 5.23 15.41
C LEU A 154 0.42 4.72 16.69
N SER A 155 0.70 5.65 17.60
CA SER A 155 1.48 5.35 18.79
C SER A 155 0.62 5.30 20.06
N THR A 156 1.22 4.85 21.16
CA THR A 156 0.63 4.81 22.50
C THR A 156 1.04 6.04 23.34
N PRO A 157 0.52 6.22 24.58
CA PRO A 157 1.03 7.23 25.51
C PRO A 157 2.40 6.89 26.11
N ALA A 158 3.05 5.80 25.70
CA ALA A 158 4.35 5.43 26.26
C ALA A 158 5.37 6.58 26.08
N PRO A 159 6.05 7.00 27.16
CA PRO A 159 6.99 8.11 27.09
C PRO A 159 8.18 7.74 26.22
N MET A 160 8.71 8.70 25.48
CA MET A 160 9.96 8.54 24.76
C MET A 160 11.11 8.23 25.73
N PRO A 161 12.09 7.40 25.35
CA PRO A 161 13.32 7.23 26.11
C PRO A 161 13.98 8.57 26.46
N THR A 162 14.48 8.72 27.68
CA THR A 162 15.06 9.97 28.19
C THR A 162 16.31 10.42 27.42
N ASP A 163 17.01 9.48 26.78
CA ASP A 163 18.18 9.70 25.94
C ASP A 163 17.82 10.03 24.48
N MET A 164 16.52 10.05 24.14
CA MET A 164 15.99 10.20 22.79
C MET A 164 16.56 9.17 21.79
N ALA A 165 17.08 8.05 22.29
CA ALA A 165 17.70 7.04 21.44
C ALA A 165 16.64 6.29 20.62
N PRO A 166 16.96 5.90 19.37
CA PRO A 166 16.05 5.08 18.58
C PRO A 166 15.75 3.73 19.25
N ILE A 167 14.46 3.39 19.32
CA ILE A 167 13.96 2.16 19.94
C ILE A 167 14.06 1.02 18.91
N THR A 168 14.45 -0.19 19.35
CA THR A 168 14.65 -1.33 18.46
C THR A 168 14.05 -2.63 19.01
N GLY A 169 13.80 -3.60 18.14
CA GLY A 169 13.39 -4.95 18.51
C GLY A 169 12.10 -4.99 19.33
N ARG A 170 12.04 -5.85 20.35
CA ARG A 170 10.85 -6.02 21.20
C ARG A 170 10.54 -4.81 22.07
N ALA A 171 11.50 -3.91 22.30
CA ALA A 171 11.25 -2.68 23.05
C ALA A 171 10.26 -1.72 22.33
N LEU A 172 9.94 -1.98 21.07
CA LEU A 172 8.92 -1.25 20.31
C LEU A 172 7.49 -1.58 20.71
N GLU A 173 7.23 -2.77 21.27
CA GLU A 173 5.88 -3.26 21.55
C GLU A 173 5.01 -2.29 22.40
N PRO A 174 5.55 -1.62 23.45
CA PRO A 174 4.78 -0.64 24.22
C PRO A 174 4.36 0.61 23.43
N TYR A 175 5.00 0.89 22.30
CA TYR A 175 4.83 2.14 21.54
C TYR A 175 3.82 2.04 20.39
N ILE A 176 3.44 0.83 19.96
CA ILE A 176 2.59 0.63 18.78
C ILE A 176 1.12 0.45 19.18
N SER A 177 0.24 1.28 18.61
CA SER A 177 -1.21 1.22 18.83
C SER A 177 -1.84 -0.04 18.22
N ARG A 178 -2.78 -0.65 18.93
CA ARG A 178 -3.61 -1.76 18.44
C ARG A 178 -4.89 -1.29 17.76
N CYS A 179 -5.39 -2.11 16.85
CA CYS A 179 -6.63 -1.88 16.11
C CYS A 179 -7.48 -3.15 16.02
N THR A 180 -8.76 -2.95 15.76
CA THR A 180 -9.73 -4.02 15.46
C THR A 180 -10.55 -3.62 14.26
N VAL A 181 -10.71 -4.54 13.32
CA VAL A 181 -11.59 -4.39 12.17
C VAL A 181 -12.94 -4.98 12.53
N CYS A 182 -14.00 -4.18 12.36
CA CYS A 182 -15.35 -4.51 12.75
C CYS A 182 -16.25 -4.57 11.51
N GLU A 183 -17.21 -5.50 11.52
CA GLU A 183 -18.28 -5.60 10.55
C GLU A 183 -19.59 -5.05 11.17
N GLY A 184 -20.17 -4.05 10.54
CA GLY A 184 -21.44 -3.44 10.95
C GLY A 184 -22.55 -3.63 9.92
N PRO A 185 -23.82 -3.47 10.32
CA PRO A 185 -24.97 -3.63 9.42
C PRO A 185 -25.13 -2.50 8.38
N THR A 186 -24.54 -1.32 8.61
CA THR A 186 -24.60 -0.16 7.71
C THR A 186 -23.28 0.62 7.73
N ASN A 187 -23.11 1.56 6.79
CA ASN A 187 -21.94 2.45 6.75
C ASN A 187 -21.76 3.27 8.04
N ALA A 188 -20.51 3.36 8.51
CA ALA A 188 -20.08 4.29 9.55
C ALA A 188 -19.48 5.56 8.92
N ILE A 189 -19.81 6.73 9.46
CA ILE A 189 -19.30 8.03 9.00
C ILE A 189 -18.84 8.89 10.18
N ALA A 190 -17.91 9.81 9.95
CA ALA A 190 -17.54 10.85 10.90
C ALA A 190 -18.30 12.15 10.64
N ILE A 191 -18.69 12.84 11.72
CA ILE A 191 -19.24 14.19 11.72
C ILE A 191 -18.34 15.07 12.58
N HIS A 192 -18.04 16.28 12.12
CA HIS A 192 -17.15 17.25 12.79
C HIS A 192 -17.94 18.50 13.18
N SER A 193 -17.67 19.05 14.36
CA SER A 193 -18.36 20.26 14.84
C SER A 193 -17.68 21.55 14.42
N GLN A 194 -16.37 21.54 14.17
CA GLN A 194 -15.53 22.74 14.08
C GLN A 194 -15.65 23.63 15.33
N THR A 195 -16.02 23.04 16.46
CA THR A 195 -16.09 23.67 17.78
C THR A 195 -15.56 22.70 18.85
N THR A 196 -15.48 23.15 20.10
CA THR A 196 -15.18 22.29 21.25
C THR A 196 -16.34 21.38 21.67
N ASP A 197 -17.54 21.60 21.11
CA ASP A 197 -18.72 20.81 21.42
C ASP A 197 -18.75 19.54 20.57
N ILE A 198 -19.20 18.43 21.16
CA ILE A 198 -19.30 17.15 20.45
C ILE A 198 -20.53 17.21 19.51
N PRO A 199 -20.37 17.00 18.20
CA PRO A 199 -21.49 17.05 17.27
C PRO A 199 -22.49 15.90 17.52
N SER A 200 -23.76 16.16 17.23
CA SER A 200 -24.82 15.15 17.26
C SER A 200 -24.81 14.30 16.00
N CYS A 201 -25.18 13.02 16.12
CA CYS A 201 -25.41 12.18 14.94
C CYS A 201 -26.67 12.62 14.18
N PRO A 202 -26.73 12.42 12.86
CA PRO A 202 -27.94 12.72 12.08
C PRO A 202 -29.15 11.89 12.53
N ASN A 203 -30.36 12.35 12.20
CA ASN A 203 -31.59 11.64 12.54
C ASN A 203 -31.59 10.21 11.96
N GLY A 204 -31.87 9.22 12.80
CA GLY A 204 -31.85 7.80 12.43
C GLY A 204 -30.48 7.12 12.51
N TRP A 205 -29.46 7.78 13.09
CA TRP A 205 -28.12 7.21 13.29
C TRP A 205 -27.84 6.97 14.78
N ILE A 206 -26.98 6.01 15.09
CA ILE A 206 -26.43 5.74 16.43
C ILE A 206 -24.99 6.24 16.52
N SER A 207 -24.59 6.64 17.74
CA SER A 207 -23.23 7.01 18.06
C SER A 207 -22.39 5.76 18.29
N LEU A 208 -21.21 5.68 17.65
CA LEU A 208 -20.23 4.63 17.92
C LEU A 208 -19.19 5.12 18.93
N TRP A 209 -18.50 6.23 18.63
CA TRP A 209 -17.55 6.87 19.56
C TRP A 209 -17.45 8.38 19.32
N LYS A 210 -16.77 9.07 20.24
CA LYS A 210 -16.49 10.51 20.22
C LYS A 210 -14.99 10.70 20.11
N GLY A 211 -14.55 11.82 19.55
CA GLY A 211 -13.12 12.05 19.37
C GLY A 211 -12.74 13.48 19.00
N PHE A 212 -11.57 13.60 18.39
CA PHE A 212 -10.96 14.82 17.89
C PHE A 212 -10.73 14.71 16.38
N SER A 213 -10.90 15.84 15.70
CA SER A 213 -10.92 15.90 14.24
C SER A 213 -9.51 15.90 13.65
N PHE A 214 -9.03 14.73 13.23
CA PHE A 214 -7.70 14.51 12.66
C PHE A 214 -7.76 14.55 11.12
N ILE A 215 -6.97 15.42 10.49
CA ILE A 215 -7.08 15.66 9.04
C ILE A 215 -5.87 15.17 8.24
N MET A 216 -4.65 15.43 8.69
CA MET A 216 -3.44 15.02 7.98
C MET A 216 -2.22 15.00 8.90
N PHE A 217 -1.11 14.51 8.37
CA PHE A 217 0.15 14.34 9.07
C PHE A 217 1.31 14.42 8.09
N THR A 218 2.47 14.86 8.57
CA THR A 218 3.73 14.89 7.80
C THR A 218 4.91 14.49 8.69
N SER A 219 5.99 13.95 8.09
CA SER A 219 7.23 13.64 8.80
C SER A 219 8.48 13.82 7.92
N ALA A 220 9.29 12.78 7.71
CA ALA A 220 10.51 12.85 6.93
C ALA A 220 10.27 13.38 5.51
N GLY A 221 11.05 14.39 5.11
CA GLY A 221 10.92 15.02 3.78
C GLY A 221 9.69 15.92 3.62
N SER A 222 8.93 16.21 4.69
CA SER A 222 7.61 16.87 4.60
C SER A 222 6.55 16.04 3.86
N GLU A 223 6.86 14.77 3.61
CA GLU A 223 5.94 13.81 3.03
C GLU A 223 4.94 13.35 4.08
N GLY A 224 3.76 12.95 3.63
CA GLY A 224 2.67 12.60 4.51
C GLY A 224 1.41 12.19 3.76
N ALA A 225 0.33 12.02 4.50
CA ALA A 225 -0.97 11.71 3.95
C ALA A 225 -2.08 12.33 4.81
N GLY A 226 -3.33 12.14 4.37
CA GLY A 226 -4.51 12.68 5.00
C GLY A 226 -5.55 11.62 5.34
N GLN A 227 -6.61 12.05 6.01
CA GLN A 227 -7.82 11.28 6.27
C GLN A 227 -8.99 11.91 5.53
N ALA A 228 -9.91 11.09 5.01
CA ALA A 228 -11.17 11.62 4.52
C ALA A 228 -12.02 12.08 5.72
N LEU A 229 -12.49 13.34 5.73
CA LEU A 229 -13.30 13.87 6.84
C LEU A 229 -14.67 13.18 7.00
N ALA A 230 -15.12 12.41 6.01
CA ALA A 230 -16.31 11.56 6.17
C ALA A 230 -15.97 10.19 6.78
N SER A 231 -14.71 9.78 6.73
CA SER A 231 -14.25 8.48 7.22
C SER A 231 -14.15 8.48 8.75
N PRO A 232 -14.48 7.36 9.42
CA PRO A 232 -14.18 7.17 10.85
C PRO A 232 -12.71 7.46 11.22
N GLY A 233 -11.77 7.28 10.28
CA GLY A 233 -10.35 7.51 10.47
C GLY A 233 -9.96 8.97 10.78
N SER A 234 -10.81 9.91 10.41
CA SER A 234 -10.64 11.33 10.74
C SER A 234 -11.07 11.69 12.18
N CYS A 235 -11.53 10.71 12.96
CA CYS A 235 -12.06 10.93 14.31
C CYS A 235 -11.35 10.06 15.36
N LEU A 236 -10.15 10.48 15.77
CA LEU A 236 -9.35 9.81 16.80
C LEU A 236 -9.94 10.03 18.19
N GLU A 237 -10.07 8.96 18.97
CA GLU A 237 -10.70 9.00 20.31
C GLU A 237 -9.87 9.82 21.31
N GLU A 238 -8.53 9.72 21.21
CA GLU A 238 -7.59 10.38 22.09
C GLU A 238 -6.78 11.44 21.33
N PHE A 239 -6.75 12.68 21.84
CA PHE A 239 -5.89 13.71 21.28
C PHE A 239 -4.44 13.49 21.71
N ARG A 240 -3.50 13.56 20.76
CA ARG A 240 -2.06 13.69 21.02
C ARG A 240 -1.40 14.62 20.01
N ALA A 241 -0.51 15.48 20.48
CA ALA A 241 0.29 16.34 19.60
C ALA A 241 1.14 15.53 18.61
N SER A 242 1.64 14.37 19.04
CA SER A 242 2.37 13.40 18.21
C SER A 242 1.68 12.04 18.28
N PRO A 243 0.65 11.78 17.44
CA PRO A 243 -0.16 10.57 17.53
C PRO A 243 0.45 9.35 16.81
N PHE A 244 1.65 9.48 16.21
CA PHE A 244 2.32 8.43 15.46
C PHE A 244 3.83 8.43 15.71
N ILE A 245 4.45 7.28 15.45
CA ILE A 245 5.90 7.05 15.54
C ILE A 245 6.47 6.69 14.16
N GLU A 246 7.69 7.16 13.88
CA GLU A 246 8.40 6.90 12.61
C GLU A 246 9.33 5.69 12.78
N CYS A 247 9.24 4.74 11.86
CA CYS A 247 10.03 3.50 11.84
C CYS A 247 10.82 3.36 10.53
N HIS A 248 11.98 2.72 10.60
CA HIS A 248 12.92 2.59 9.49
C HIS A 248 13.18 1.13 9.09
N GLY A 249 13.64 0.93 7.85
CA GLY A 249 14.11 -0.36 7.34
C GLY A 249 15.15 -1.07 8.23
N ARG A 250 16.03 -0.31 8.88
CA ARG A 250 17.07 -0.83 9.79
C ARG A 250 16.56 -1.34 11.15
N GLY A 251 15.25 -1.36 11.40
CA GLY A 251 14.68 -1.89 12.65
C GLY A 251 14.56 -0.88 13.80
N THR A 252 14.70 0.41 13.51
CA THR A 252 14.64 1.50 14.52
C THR A 252 13.37 2.32 14.37
N CYS A 253 12.76 2.73 15.49
CA CYS A 253 11.72 3.75 15.50
C CYS A 253 12.01 4.87 16.50
N ASN A 254 11.54 6.08 16.21
CA ASN A 254 11.65 7.23 17.11
C ASN A 254 10.56 8.26 16.80
N TYR A 255 10.45 9.30 17.63
CA TYR A 255 9.72 10.51 17.26
C TYR A 255 10.71 11.63 16.93
N TYR A 256 10.38 12.41 15.91
CA TYR A 256 11.22 13.49 15.43
C TYR A 256 10.49 14.83 15.53
N SER A 257 11.27 15.92 15.67
CA SER A 257 10.74 17.27 15.83
C SER A 257 10.04 17.82 14.59
N ASN A 258 10.29 17.22 13.43
CA ASN A 258 9.64 17.54 12.15
C ASN A 258 8.37 16.70 11.89
N SER A 259 7.97 15.81 12.82
CA SER A 259 6.72 15.08 12.72
C SER A 259 5.56 15.96 13.18
N TYR A 260 4.68 16.34 12.24
CA TYR A 260 3.53 17.20 12.52
C TYR A 260 2.21 16.45 12.36
N SER A 261 1.28 16.74 13.27
CA SER A 261 -0.11 16.32 13.18
C SER A 261 -1.01 17.53 12.97
N PHE A 262 -1.99 17.40 12.08
CA PHE A 262 -2.90 18.48 11.72
C PHE A 262 -4.33 18.09 12.11
N TRP A 263 -5.01 19.04 12.74
CA TRP A 263 -6.34 18.86 13.31
C TRP A 263 -7.26 19.97 12.81
N LEU A 264 -8.55 19.70 12.65
CA LEU A 264 -9.50 20.78 12.39
C LEU A 264 -9.56 21.71 13.61
N ALA A 265 -9.50 23.02 13.37
CA ALA A 265 -9.56 24.02 14.42
C ALA A 265 -11.00 24.22 14.93
N SER A 266 -11.11 24.56 16.22
CA SER A 266 -12.33 25.12 16.81
C SER A 266 -12.48 26.58 16.39
N LEU A 267 -13.62 26.93 15.80
CA LEU A 267 -13.90 28.24 15.25
C LEU A 267 -15.05 28.91 16.00
N ASN A 268 -15.04 30.24 16.04
CA ASN A 268 -16.20 31.01 16.49
C ASN A 268 -17.12 31.28 15.27
N PRO A 269 -18.38 30.79 15.27
CA PRO A 269 -19.31 31.00 14.17
C PRO A 269 -19.55 32.47 13.83
N GLN A 270 -19.46 33.37 14.81
CA GLN A 270 -19.69 34.81 14.63
C GLN A 270 -18.56 35.52 13.87
N THR A 271 -17.39 34.88 13.76
CA THR A 271 -16.21 35.45 13.10
C THR A 271 -15.83 34.70 11.82
N MET A 272 -16.72 33.86 11.28
CA MET A 272 -16.52 33.29 9.94
C MET A 272 -16.34 34.40 8.90
N PHE A 273 -15.54 34.13 7.86
CA PHE A 273 -15.17 35.09 6.82
C PHE A 273 -14.37 36.33 7.30
N ARG A 274 -13.86 36.33 8.54
CA ARG A 274 -12.90 37.31 9.02
C ARG A 274 -11.48 36.74 9.00
N LYS A 275 -10.49 37.63 9.07
CA LYS A 275 -9.08 37.23 9.24
C LYS A 275 -8.95 36.36 10.51
N PRO A 276 -8.39 35.14 10.41
CA PRO A 276 -8.14 34.30 11.59
C PRO A 276 -7.23 35.00 12.60
N ILE A 277 -7.51 34.84 13.89
CA ILE A 277 -6.67 35.35 14.97
C ILE A 277 -5.56 34.31 15.22
N PRO A 278 -4.27 34.64 14.99
CA PRO A 278 -3.19 33.71 15.29
C PRO A 278 -3.16 33.37 16.77
N SER A 279 -3.00 32.10 17.10
CA SER A 279 -2.91 31.61 18.48
C SER A 279 -1.78 30.60 18.59
N THR A 280 -1.07 30.64 19.71
CA THR A 280 -0.06 29.66 20.08
C THR A 280 -0.39 29.16 21.47
N VAL A 281 -0.86 27.92 21.54
CA VAL A 281 -1.27 27.26 22.78
C VAL A 281 -0.18 26.30 23.26
N LYS A 282 -0.10 26.09 24.57
CA LYS A 282 0.83 25.15 25.21
C LYS A 282 0.05 23.97 25.83
N ALA A 283 0.80 22.99 26.34
CA ALA A 283 0.25 21.85 27.06
C ALA A 283 -0.76 22.29 28.13
N GLY A 284 -1.89 21.58 28.24
CA GLY A 284 -3.02 21.92 29.12
C GLY A 284 -4.14 22.74 28.45
N GLU A 285 -3.86 23.42 27.33
CA GLU A 285 -4.87 24.21 26.61
C GLU A 285 -5.08 23.77 25.16
N LEU A 286 -4.34 22.77 24.70
CA LEU A 286 -4.36 22.29 23.31
C LEU A 286 -5.77 21.89 22.85
N GLU A 287 -6.51 21.14 23.67
CA GLU A 287 -7.85 20.67 23.30
C GLU A 287 -8.89 21.79 23.13
N LYS A 288 -8.66 22.96 23.74
CA LYS A 288 -9.59 24.10 23.65
C LYS A 288 -9.69 24.67 22.24
N ILE A 289 -8.70 24.41 21.39
CA ILE A 289 -8.65 24.92 20.01
C ILE A 289 -8.90 23.84 18.97
N ILE A 290 -9.25 22.61 19.38
CA ILE A 290 -9.41 21.46 18.48
C ILE A 290 -10.89 21.13 18.30
N SER A 291 -11.29 20.97 17.04
CA SER A 291 -12.62 20.52 16.66
C SER A 291 -12.91 19.11 17.17
N ARG A 292 -14.11 18.91 17.71
CA ARG A 292 -14.59 17.58 18.10
C ARG A 292 -15.26 16.87 16.94
N CYS A 293 -15.37 15.56 17.08
CA CYS A 293 -16.06 14.73 16.13
C CYS A 293 -16.83 13.59 16.82
N ARG A 294 -17.73 12.98 16.07
CA ARG A 294 -18.47 11.79 16.46
C ARG A 294 -18.56 10.86 15.27
N VAL A 295 -18.29 9.58 15.48
CA VAL A 295 -18.53 8.54 14.48
C VAL A 295 -19.92 7.96 14.70
N CYS A 296 -20.68 7.86 13.62
CA CYS A 296 -22.08 7.49 13.62
C CYS A 296 -22.32 6.35 12.62
N MET A 297 -23.24 5.43 12.94
CA MET A 297 -23.70 4.37 12.05
C MET A 297 -25.21 4.44 11.88
N LYS A 298 -25.73 4.22 10.67
CA LYS A 298 -27.18 4.31 10.43
C LYS A 298 -27.90 3.14 11.11
N ARG A 299 -29.01 3.40 11.80
CA ARG A 299 -29.86 2.32 12.31
C ARG A 299 -30.43 1.54 11.14
N ARG A 300 -30.39 0.21 11.24
CA ARG A 300 -31.17 -0.63 10.35
C ARG A 300 -32.64 -0.47 10.75
N GLN A 301 -33.48 -0.01 9.83
CA GLN A 301 -34.93 -0.01 9.98
C GLN A 301 -35.46 -1.42 9.73
#